data_AF-A0A4Q2X527-F1
#
_entry.id   AF-A0A4Q2X527-F1
#
_cell.length_a   1.000
_cell.length_b   1.000
_cell.length_c   1.000
_cell.angle_alpha   90.00
_cell.angle_beta   90.00
_cell.angle_gamma   90.00
#
_symmetry.space_group_name_H-M   'P 1'
#
loop_
_entity.id
_entity.type
_entity.pdbx_description
1 polymer ?
#
loop_
_entity_poly.entity_id
_entity_poly.type
_entity_poly.pdbx_seq_one_letter_code
_entity_poly.pdbx_strand_id
1 'polypeptide(L)'
;MPFRWYRSRLFLFGLAGLVVLLSGWFAFPRTAIQISFGTDLGRFAMMKEDGAVGFSYQHPSCSLLIPTDGFELTHYEQFSGYSIRLFAPAFGFFGISGWYGARIGIWTMVLAYSLTWLGVLRWWLRRKYRLMTSAVKFVGI
;
A
#
# COMPACT_ATOMS: atom_id res chain seq x y z
N MET A 1 -20.12 18.75 -32.25
CA MET A 1 -20.31 18.91 -30.79
C MET A 1 -18.95 18.77 -30.13
N PRO A 2 -18.42 19.79 -29.45
CA PRO A 2 -17.06 19.70 -28.90
C PRO A 2 -17.04 18.63 -27.80
N PHE A 3 -16.10 17.69 -27.93
CA PHE A 3 -15.76 16.67 -26.94
C PHE A 3 -15.43 17.38 -25.62
N ARG A 4 -16.40 17.54 -24.72
CA ARG A 4 -16.17 18.05 -23.37
C ARG A 4 -15.43 16.96 -22.59
N TRP A 5 -14.10 16.98 -22.70
CA TRP A 5 -13.20 16.15 -21.91
C TRP A 5 -13.59 16.24 -20.43
N TYR A 6 -13.87 15.08 -19.86
CA TYR A 6 -14.46 14.93 -18.54
C TYR A 6 -13.42 15.28 -17.45
N ARG A 7 -13.32 16.57 -17.10
CA ARG A 7 -12.34 17.09 -16.13
C ARG A 7 -12.78 16.86 -14.67
N SER A 8 -13.17 15.63 -14.32
CA SER A 8 -13.45 15.30 -12.92
C SER A 8 -12.14 15.21 -12.15
N ARG A 9 -11.87 16.17 -11.27
CA ARG A 9 -10.65 16.19 -10.43
C ARG A 9 -10.46 14.87 -9.67
N LEU A 10 -11.55 14.22 -9.26
CA LEU A 10 -11.54 12.89 -8.60
C LEU A 10 -10.94 11.78 -9.47
N PHE A 11 -11.14 11.83 -10.80
CA PHE A 11 -10.52 10.87 -11.71
C PHE A 11 -9.01 11.08 -11.75
N LEU A 12 -8.56 12.33 -11.86
CA LEU A 12 -7.14 12.67 -11.94
C LEU A 12 -6.39 12.33 -10.65
N PHE A 13 -6.96 12.62 -9.48
CA PHE A 13 -6.32 12.31 -8.20
C PHE A 13 -6.15 10.80 -7.98
N GLY A 14 -7.17 10.01 -8.26
CA GLY A 14 -7.04 8.56 -8.12
C GLY A 14 -6.15 7.91 -9.18
N LEU A 15 -6.14 8.44 -10.41
CA LEU A 15 -5.21 8.00 -11.44
C LEU A 15 -3.75 8.34 -11.06
N ALA A 16 -3.49 9.54 -10.55
CA ALA A 16 -2.15 9.93 -10.08
C ALA A 16 -1.68 9.02 -8.94
N GLY A 17 -2.54 8.73 -7.96
CA GLY A 17 -2.22 7.79 -6.89
C GLY A 17 -1.94 6.37 -7.39
N LEU A 18 -2.72 5.89 -8.37
CA LEU A 18 -2.48 4.60 -9.01
C LEU A 18 -1.13 4.57 -9.74
N VAL A 19 -0.79 5.62 -10.48
CA VAL A 19 0.49 5.74 -11.19
C VAL A 19 1.66 5.70 -10.21
N VAL A 20 1.56 6.40 -9.07
CA VAL A 20 2.59 6.38 -8.02
C VAL A 20 2.72 5.00 -7.38
N LEU A 21 1.60 4.30 -7.14
CA LEU A 21 1.60 2.94 -6.60
C LEU A 21 2.25 1.95 -7.57
N LEU A 22 1.89 2.03 -8.85
CA LEU A 22 2.46 1.17 -9.90
C LEU A 22 3.94 1.48 -10.11
N SER A 23 4.33 2.75 -10.18
CA SER A 23 5.73 3.13 -10.32
C SER A 23 6.54 2.67 -9.11
N GLY A 24 6.00 2.80 -7.89
CA GLY A 24 6.62 2.26 -6.69
C GLY A 24 6.81 0.74 -6.75
N TRP A 25 5.79 0.01 -7.21
CA TRP A 25 5.83 -1.45 -7.34
C TRP A 25 6.87 -1.93 -8.37
N PHE A 26 7.00 -1.23 -9.50
CA PHE A 26 7.94 -1.60 -10.57
C PHE A 26 9.36 -1.03 -10.40
N ALA A 27 9.51 0.15 -9.81
CA ALA A 27 10.82 0.80 -9.64
C ALA A 27 11.60 0.25 -8.44
N PHE A 28 10.90 -0.21 -7.41
CA PHE A 28 11.51 -0.68 -6.17
C PHE A 28 11.19 -2.14 -5.84
N PRO A 29 11.31 -3.12 -6.76
CA PRO A 29 11.13 -4.51 -6.40
C PRO A 29 12.21 -4.95 -5.42
N ARG A 30 13.49 -4.63 -5.69
CA ARG A 30 14.68 -5.18 -5.03
C ARG A 30 15.21 -4.41 -3.81
N THR A 31 14.60 -3.29 -3.45
CA THR A 31 15.07 -2.52 -2.29
C THR A 31 14.46 -3.11 -1.03
N ALA A 32 15.27 -3.63 -0.10
CA ALA A 32 14.77 -4.02 1.21
C ALA A 32 15.13 -2.92 2.22
N ILE A 33 14.12 -2.29 2.79
CA ILE A 33 14.28 -1.20 3.77
C ILE A 33 13.46 -1.55 4.99
N GLN A 34 14.07 -1.44 6.17
CA GLN A 34 13.38 -1.57 7.43
C GLN A 34 13.57 -0.30 8.25
N ILE A 35 12.47 0.19 8.78
CA ILE A 35 12.44 1.22 9.79
C ILE A 35 12.03 0.53 11.07
N SER A 36 12.82 0.68 12.12
CA SER A 36 12.53 0.07 13.41
C SER A 36 12.62 1.06 14.54
N PHE A 37 11.87 0.78 15.60
CA PHE A 37 11.78 1.58 16.80
C PHE A 37 11.89 0.66 18.01
N GLY A 38 12.96 0.83 18.78
CA GLY A 38 13.24 0.09 20.01
C GLY A 38 12.68 0.79 21.25
N THR A 39 12.12 -0.01 22.15
CA THR A 39 11.60 0.41 23.47
C THR A 39 11.82 -0.70 24.50
N ASP A 40 11.61 -0.39 25.79
CA ASP A 40 11.57 -1.38 26.88
C ASP A 40 10.56 -2.52 26.66
N LEU A 41 9.50 -2.25 25.90
CA LEU A 41 8.46 -3.23 25.57
C LEU A 41 8.87 -4.17 24.44
N GLY A 42 9.99 -3.92 23.77
CA GLY A 42 10.44 -4.64 22.59
C GLY A 42 10.70 -3.72 21.40
N ARG A 43 10.97 -4.33 20.25
CA ARG A 43 11.33 -3.62 19.01
C ARG A 43 10.24 -3.80 17.96
N PHE A 44 9.70 -2.68 17.48
CA PHE A 44 8.73 -2.66 16.39
C PHE A 44 9.47 -2.33 15.11
N ALA A 45 9.08 -2.94 14.00
CA ALA A 45 9.64 -2.59 12.71
C ALA A 45 8.61 -2.64 11.59
N MET A 46 8.78 -1.73 10.64
CA MET A 46 8.10 -1.73 9.37
C MET A 46 9.15 -2.03 8.30
N MET A 47 8.90 -3.05 7.50
CA MET A 47 9.82 -3.53 6.48
C MET A 47 9.15 -3.53 5.12
N LYS A 48 9.92 -3.14 4.11
CA LYS A 48 9.59 -3.37 2.71
C LYS A 48 10.52 -4.48 2.23
N GLU A 49 9.93 -5.55 1.70
CA GLU A 49 10.62 -6.72 1.14
C GLU A 49 10.32 -6.84 -0.37
N ASP A 50 10.84 -7.87 -1.04
CA ASP A 50 10.50 -8.16 -2.44
C ASP A 50 8.98 -8.41 -2.59
N GLY A 51 8.29 -7.43 -3.16
CA GLY A 51 6.88 -7.52 -3.48
C GLY A 51 5.93 -7.50 -2.28
N ALA A 52 6.41 -7.25 -1.06
CA ALA A 52 5.60 -7.19 0.15
C ALA A 52 6.03 -6.03 1.06
N VAL A 53 5.08 -5.56 1.87
CA VAL A 53 5.34 -4.69 3.01
C VAL A 53 4.87 -5.42 4.25
N GLY A 54 5.68 -5.40 5.29
CA GLY A 54 5.42 -6.08 6.55
C GLY A 54 5.62 -5.20 7.76
N PHE A 55 5.03 -5.65 8.85
CA PHE A 55 5.33 -5.17 10.18
C PHE A 55 5.83 -6.36 11.01
N SER A 56 6.75 -6.09 11.91
CA SER A 56 7.22 -7.06 12.88
C SER A 56 7.35 -6.46 14.26
N TYR A 57 7.23 -7.31 15.26
CA TYR A 57 7.46 -7.06 16.65
C TYR A 57 8.43 -8.11 17.18
N GLN A 58 9.47 -7.66 17.85
CA GLN A 58 10.43 -8.49 18.54
C GLN A 58 10.21 -8.35 20.05
N HIS A 59 9.94 -9.48 20.69
CA HIS A 59 9.78 -9.55 22.13
C HIS A 59 11.12 -9.25 22.85
N PRO A 60 11.11 -8.52 23.98
CA PRO A 60 12.33 -8.12 24.70
C PRO A 60 13.14 -9.29 25.23
N SER A 61 12.51 -10.43 25.51
CA SER A 61 13.20 -11.67 25.93
C SER A 61 13.99 -12.35 24.80
N CYS A 62 13.90 -11.88 23.56
CA CYS A 62 14.65 -12.41 22.43
C CYS A 62 16.09 -11.83 22.46
N SER A 63 17.03 -12.60 23.01
CA SER A 63 18.43 -12.19 23.28
C SER A 63 19.35 -12.02 22.06
N LEU A 64 18.83 -12.16 20.84
CA LEU A 64 19.66 -12.13 19.62
C LEU A 64 20.12 -10.72 19.23
N LEU A 65 19.40 -9.68 19.66
CA LEU A 65 19.74 -8.27 19.42
C LEU A 65 19.33 -7.47 20.66
N ILE A 66 20.29 -6.79 21.30
CA ILE A 66 20.00 -5.84 22.37
C ILE A 66 19.09 -4.76 21.74
N PRO A 67 17.89 -4.49 22.29
CA PRO A 67 17.08 -3.38 21.81
C PRO A 67 17.88 -2.09 22.07
N THR A 68 18.38 -1.47 21.01
CA THR A 68 18.82 -0.08 21.08
C THR A 68 17.57 0.79 21.07
N ASP A 69 17.38 1.56 22.13
CA ASP A 69 16.28 2.51 22.20
C ASP A 69 16.35 3.53 21.06
N GLY A 70 15.19 3.83 20.49
CA GLY A 70 15.06 4.84 19.44
C GLY A 70 14.90 4.29 18.03
N PHE A 71 15.10 5.16 17.05
CA PHE A 71 14.85 4.88 15.64
C PHE A 71 16.10 4.33 14.95
N GLU A 72 15.93 3.25 14.22
CA GLU A 72 16.97 2.67 13.37
C GLU A 72 16.42 2.46 11.96
N LEU A 73 17.14 2.98 10.97
CA LEU A 73 16.91 2.71 9.56
C LEU A 73 17.97 1.71 9.09
N THR A 74 17.52 0.53 8.69
CA THR A 74 18.41 -0.55 8.25
C THR A 74 18.12 -0.86 6.78
N HIS A 75 19.17 -0.80 5.96
CA HIS A 75 19.13 -1.29 4.58
C HIS A 75 19.58 -2.75 4.57
N TYR A 76 18.76 -3.63 4.05
CA TYR A 76 19.14 -5.04 3.90
C TYR A 76 19.55 -5.28 2.46
N GLU A 77 20.77 -5.79 2.28
CA GLU A 77 21.12 -6.45 1.03
C GLU A 77 20.34 -7.76 0.98
N GLN A 78 19.35 -7.79 0.09
CA GLN A 78 18.52 -8.97 -0.06
C GLN A 78 19.37 -10.10 -0.66
N PHE A 79 19.51 -11.21 0.08
CA PHE A 79 20.34 -12.36 -0.30
C PHE A 79 20.15 -12.71 -1.78
N SER A 80 21.25 -12.64 -2.53
CA SER A 80 21.39 -12.62 -3.99
C SER A 80 20.99 -13.92 -4.73
N GLY A 81 20.09 -14.72 -4.18
CA GLY A 81 19.68 -16.02 -4.72
C GLY A 81 18.17 -16.21 -4.93
N TYR A 82 17.32 -15.31 -4.44
CA TYR A 82 15.87 -15.42 -4.61
C TYR A 82 15.39 -14.61 -5.82
N SER A 83 14.61 -15.25 -6.69
CA SER A 83 13.97 -14.59 -7.82
C SER A 83 13.05 -13.46 -7.34
N ILE A 84 13.01 -12.35 -8.08
CA ILE A 84 12.15 -11.21 -7.79
C ILE A 84 10.71 -11.69 -7.68
N ARG A 85 10.13 -11.64 -6.47
CA ARG A 85 8.73 -12.03 -6.24
C ARG A 85 7.83 -10.83 -6.46
N LEU A 86 7.47 -10.56 -7.71
CA LEU A 86 6.44 -9.56 -8.04
C LEU A 86 5.10 -9.87 -7.35
N PHE A 87 4.81 -11.15 -7.17
CA PHE A 87 3.60 -11.66 -6.52
C PHE A 87 3.94 -12.41 -5.23
N ALA A 88 4.25 -11.65 -4.17
CA ALA A 88 4.29 -12.21 -2.83
C ALA A 88 2.90 -12.69 -2.39
N PRO A 89 2.78 -13.57 -1.37
CA PRO A 89 1.47 -13.92 -0.80
C PRO A 89 0.66 -12.67 -0.42
N ALA A 90 -0.66 -12.70 -0.65
CA ALA A 90 -1.54 -11.56 -0.35
C ALA A 90 -1.44 -11.15 1.13
N PHE A 91 -1.46 -12.15 2.01
CA PHE A 91 -1.22 -12.03 3.43
C PHE A 91 -0.27 -13.15 3.86
N GLY A 92 0.60 -12.85 4.80
CA GLY A 92 1.44 -13.86 5.43
C GLY A 92 1.74 -13.47 6.86
N PHE A 93 1.85 -14.47 7.73
CA PHE A 93 2.29 -14.30 9.10
C PHE A 93 3.59 -15.07 9.27
N PHE A 94 4.49 -14.54 10.08
CA PHE A 94 5.72 -15.24 10.46
C PHE A 94 5.95 -15.08 11.96
N GLY A 95 6.52 -16.12 12.55
CA GLY A 95 6.75 -16.21 13.98
C GLY A 95 7.97 -17.09 14.23
N ILE A 96 9.12 -16.51 14.55
CA ILE A 96 10.35 -17.28 14.82
C ILE A 96 11.04 -16.68 16.03
N SER A 97 11.24 -17.50 17.07
CA SER A 97 12.10 -17.21 18.22
C SER A 97 11.88 -15.82 18.84
N GLY A 98 10.63 -15.41 19.08
CA GLY A 98 10.30 -14.11 19.69
C GLY A 98 10.12 -12.95 18.69
N TRP A 99 10.33 -13.19 17.39
CA TRP A 99 9.88 -12.31 16.33
C TRP A 99 8.52 -12.73 15.84
N TYR A 100 7.60 -11.78 15.76
CA TYR A 100 6.25 -11.96 15.22
C TYR A 100 5.97 -10.88 14.19
N GLY A 101 5.39 -11.23 13.06
CA GLY A 101 5.07 -10.24 12.06
C GLY A 101 4.00 -10.68 11.10
N ALA A 102 3.45 -9.70 10.40
CA ALA A 102 2.62 -9.96 9.24
C ALA A 102 3.13 -9.15 8.05
N ARG A 103 2.88 -9.70 6.87
CA ARG A 103 3.23 -9.12 5.57
C ARG A 103 2.03 -9.12 4.66
N ILE A 104 1.96 -8.09 3.83
CA ILE A 104 0.93 -7.88 2.83
C ILE A 104 1.62 -7.69 1.49
N GLY A 105 1.17 -8.42 0.47
CA GLY A 105 1.67 -8.26 -0.89
C GLY A 105 1.36 -6.87 -1.45
N ILE A 106 2.35 -6.21 -2.03
CA ILE A 106 2.19 -4.87 -2.64
C ILE A 106 1.11 -4.91 -3.72
N TRP A 107 1.06 -5.98 -4.53
CA TRP A 107 0.02 -6.18 -5.54
C TRP A 107 -1.40 -6.18 -4.95
N THR A 108 -1.57 -6.70 -3.73
CA THR A 108 -2.86 -6.72 -3.03
C THR A 108 -3.27 -5.31 -2.64
N MET A 109 -2.32 -4.47 -2.19
CA MET A 109 -2.59 -3.05 -1.93
C MET A 109 -2.97 -2.30 -3.22
N VAL A 110 -2.27 -2.55 -4.32
CA VAL A 110 -2.57 -1.95 -5.64
C VAL A 110 -3.97 -2.35 -6.11
N LEU A 111 -4.33 -3.63 -5.98
CA LEU A 111 -5.64 -4.14 -6.36
C LEU A 111 -6.75 -3.54 -5.49
N ALA A 112 -6.56 -3.52 -4.17
CA ALA A 112 -7.53 -2.91 -3.24
C ALA A 112 -7.73 -1.42 -3.50
N TYR A 113 -6.64 -0.69 -3.78
CA TYR A 113 -6.70 0.72 -4.17
C TYR A 113 -7.49 0.90 -5.47
N SER A 114 -7.19 0.10 -6.49
CA SER A 114 -7.83 0.16 -7.81
C SER A 114 -9.34 -0.10 -7.73
N LEU A 115 -9.75 -1.13 -6.97
CA LEU A 115 -11.17 -1.47 -6.78
C LEU A 115 -11.91 -0.38 -6.02
N THR A 116 -11.31 0.14 -4.94
CA THR A 116 -11.89 1.25 -4.16
C THR A 116 -12.07 2.48 -5.05
N TRP A 117 -11.05 2.83 -5.82
CA TRP A 117 -11.09 3.98 -6.73
C TRP A 117 -12.17 3.82 -7.81
N LEU A 118 -12.24 2.67 -8.48
CA LEU A 118 -13.27 2.40 -9.50
C LEU A 118 -14.68 2.38 -8.89
N GLY A 119 -14.82 1.86 -7.68
CA GLY A 119 -16.08 1.87 -6.92
C GLY A 119 -16.58 3.29 -6.64
N VAL A 120 -15.70 4.14 -6.08
CA VAL A 120 -15.98 5.56 -5.83
C VAL A 120 -16.33 6.28 -7.13
N LEU A 121 -15.59 6.01 -8.21
CA LEU A 121 -15.83 6.62 -9.51
C LEU A 121 -17.20 6.24 -10.08
N ARG A 122 -17.56 4.95 -10.05
CA ARG A 122 -18.88 4.45 -10.48
C ARG A 122 -20.00 5.08 -9.65
N TRP A 123 -19.84 5.15 -8.34
CA TRP A 123 -20.81 5.78 -7.45
C TRP A 123 -21.00 7.27 -7.75
N TRP A 124 -19.89 7.99 -7.98
CA TRP A 124 -19.91 9.39 -8.35
C TRP A 124 -20.60 9.64 -9.68
N LEU A 125 -20.31 8.83 -10.71
CA LEU A 125 -20.98 8.91 -12.01
C LEU A 125 -22.49 8.72 -11.88
N ARG A 126 -22.93 7.74 -11.10
CA ARG A 126 -24.37 7.51 -10.82
C ARG A 126 -25.01 8.71 -10.13
N ARG A 127 -24.35 9.29 -9.11
CA ARG A 127 -24.85 10.48 -8.42
C ARG A 127 -25.00 11.66 -9.38
N LYS A 128 -24.00 11.90 -10.22
CA LYS A 128 -24.01 12.99 -11.20
C LYS A 128 -25.12 12.82 -12.24
N TYR A 129 -25.30 11.60 -12.76
CA TYR A 129 -26.38 11.28 -13.70
C TYR A 129 -27.75 11.65 -13.10
N ARG A 130 -28.01 11.24 -11.86
CA ARG A 130 -29.25 11.60 -11.14
C ARG A 130 -29.47 13.11 -11.04
N LEU A 131 -28.42 13.87 -10.70
CA LEU A 131 -28.51 15.34 -10.61
C LEU A 131 -28.81 15.99 -11.96
N MET A 132 -28.20 15.51 -13.04
CA MET A 132 -28.45 16.02 -14.39
C MET A 132 -29.88 15.72 -14.86
N THR A 133 -30.37 14.50 -14.63
CA THR A 133 -31.75 14.13 -14.98
C THR A 133 -32.80 14.89 -14.17
N SER A 134 -32.50 15.23 -12.91
CA SER A 134 -33.42 16.04 -12.08
C SER A 134 -33.42 17.51 -12.48
N ALA A 135 -32.28 18.08 -12.90
CA ALA A 135 -32.19 19.47 -13.35
C ALA A 135 -32.98 19.72 -14.65
N VAL A 136 -32.96 18.77 -15.59
CA VAL A 136 -33.71 18.89 -16.85
C VAL A 136 -35.24 18.90 -16.62
N LYS A 137 -35.73 18.16 -15.61
CA LYS A 137 -37.15 18.16 -15.25
C LYS A 137 -37.64 19.50 -14.68
N PHE A 138 -36.75 20.32 -14.14
CA PHE A 138 -37.11 21.62 -13.54
C PHE A 138 -37.18 22.77 -14.55
N VAL A 139 -36.61 22.62 -15.75
CA VAL A 139 -36.57 23.67 -16.79
C VAL A 139 -37.65 23.48 -17.86
N GLY A 140 -38.32 22.32 -17.87
CA GLY A 140 -39.40 21.99 -18.82
C GLY A 140 -40.82 22.25 -18.31
N ILE A 141 -40.99 23.12 -17.30
CA ILE A 141 -42.29 23.65 -16.86
C ILE A 141 -42.34 25.13 -17.22
#